data_AF-A0A1I2YBA5-F1
#
_entry.id   AF-A0A1I2YBA5-F1
#
_cell.length_a   1.000
_cell.length_b   1.000
_cell.length_c   1.000
_cell.angle_alpha   90.00
_cell.angle_beta   90.00
_cell.angle_gamma   90.00
#
_symmetry.space_group_name_H-M   'P 1'
#
loop_
_entity.id
_entity.type
_entity.pdbx_description
1 polymer ?
#
loop_
_entity_poly.entity_id
_entity_poly.type
_entity_poly.pdbx_seq_one_letter_code
_entity_poly.pdbx_strand_id
1 'polypeptide(L)'
;MLDGKHDLAVLYDMDVLPEIERVEHIKMFIGGGLNEPRDATAVGTYALLAHPEQRAEADPARFAHVFEEAVRWVAPIGQLGGVTLPAGARLGVVLGSANRDETVFDAPDTFDINRRTRPHLAFDGGPHFCLGTWTARAQVGQVSLPTLLRCLPGLRLSDSEPVRWGG
;
A
#
# COMPACT_ATOMS: atom_id res chain seq x y z
N MET A 1 -24.28 -31.73 -15.40
CA MET A 1 -24.06 -30.57 -16.30
C MET A 1 -24.38 -29.31 -15.53
N LEU A 2 -23.35 -28.72 -14.91
CA LEU A 2 -23.34 -27.36 -14.39
C LEU A 2 -22.01 -26.75 -14.86
N ASP A 3 -22.07 -25.56 -15.41
CA ASP A 3 -21.05 -24.92 -16.25
C ASP A 3 -19.99 -24.22 -15.35
N GLY A 4 -18.86 -24.90 -15.12
CA GLY A 4 -17.84 -24.56 -14.11
C GLY A 4 -16.73 -23.65 -14.62
N LYS A 5 -17.07 -22.42 -15.04
CA LYS A 5 -16.08 -21.39 -15.41
C LYS A 5 -15.66 -20.51 -14.22
N HIS A 6 -15.14 -21.06 -13.13
CA HIS A 6 -14.48 -20.24 -12.08
C HIS A 6 -13.42 -21.02 -11.29
N ASP A 7 -12.51 -21.72 -11.96
CA ASP A 7 -11.31 -22.28 -11.31
C ASP A 7 -10.08 -21.45 -11.67
N LEU A 8 -9.72 -20.51 -10.79
CA LEU A 8 -8.37 -19.94 -10.75
C LEU A 8 -7.97 -19.57 -9.32
N ALA A 9 -8.15 -20.52 -8.41
CA ALA A 9 -7.30 -20.62 -7.24
C ALA A 9 -6.41 -21.85 -7.48
N VAL A 10 -5.27 -21.65 -8.14
CA VAL A 10 -4.23 -22.69 -8.15
C VAL A 10 -3.65 -22.71 -6.74
N LEU A 11 -4.24 -23.54 -5.88
CA LEU A 11 -3.58 -23.99 -4.66
C LEU A 11 -2.42 -24.86 -5.13
N TYR A 12 -1.24 -24.26 -5.26
CA TYR A 12 -0.01 -25.02 -5.44
C TYR A 12 0.17 -25.89 -4.20
N ASP A 13 0.20 -27.20 -4.41
CA ASP A 13 0.63 -28.12 -3.37
C ASP A 13 2.11 -27.83 -3.05
N MET A 14 2.34 -27.29 -1.85
CA MET A 14 3.66 -26.87 -1.38
C MET A 14 4.62 -28.05 -1.23
N ASP A 15 4.10 -29.29 -1.16
CA ASP A 15 4.91 -30.50 -1.07
C ASP A 15 5.54 -30.88 -2.43
N VAL A 16 5.11 -30.25 -3.53
CA VAL A 16 5.59 -30.52 -4.90
C VAL A 16 6.70 -29.56 -5.34
N LEU A 17 6.90 -28.45 -4.63
CA LEU A 17 7.96 -27.49 -4.96
C LEU A 17 9.34 -28.00 -4.50
N PRO A 18 10.41 -27.79 -5.27
CA PRO A 18 11.77 -27.97 -4.77
C PRO A 18 11.99 -27.13 -3.51
N GLU A 19 12.83 -27.62 -2.59
CA GLU A 19 13.12 -26.92 -1.32
C GLU A 19 13.58 -25.48 -1.52
N ILE A 20 14.41 -25.24 -2.54
CA ILE A 20 14.90 -23.90 -2.88
C ILE A 20 13.75 -22.94 -3.21
N GLU A 21 12.75 -23.37 -3.97
CA GLU A 21 11.62 -22.52 -4.36
C GLU A 21 10.74 -22.19 -3.15
N ARG A 22 10.54 -23.15 -2.24
CA ARG A 22 9.85 -22.87 -0.97
C ARG A 22 10.58 -21.82 -0.14
N VAL A 23 11.90 -21.95 -0.02
CA VAL A 23 12.73 -20.99 0.73
C VAL A 23 12.65 -19.60 0.10
N GLU A 24 12.70 -19.48 -1.23
CA GLU A 24 12.58 -18.19 -1.91
C GLU A 24 11.19 -17.57 -1.75
N HIS A 25 10.11 -18.36 -1.80
CA HIS A 25 8.76 -17.86 -1.51
C HIS A 25 8.64 -17.35 -0.06
N ILE A 26 9.20 -18.06 0.92
CA ILE A 26 9.19 -17.63 2.32
C ILE A 26 9.95 -16.31 2.48
N LYS A 27 11.15 -16.17 1.88
CA LYS A 27 11.91 -14.92 1.89
C LYS A 27 11.10 -13.78 1.30
N MET A 28 10.42 -14.01 0.18
CA MET A 28 9.57 -13.02 -0.46
C MET A 28 8.41 -12.59 0.45
N PHE A 29 7.72 -13.54 1.10
CA PHE A 29 6.64 -13.21 2.03
C PHE A 29 7.11 -12.45 3.27
N ILE A 30 8.27 -12.80 3.82
CA ILE A 30 8.86 -12.09 4.96
C ILE A 30 9.25 -10.67 4.54
N GLY A 31 9.93 -10.51 3.40
CA GLY A 31 10.35 -9.21 2.89
C GLY A 31 9.16 -8.29 2.64
N GLY A 32 8.23 -8.73 1.79
CA GLY A 32 7.04 -7.97 1.41
C GLY A 32 5.99 -7.81 2.53
N GLY A 33 6.03 -8.68 3.53
CA GLY A 33 5.10 -8.67 4.66
C GLY A 33 5.56 -7.81 5.84
N LEU A 34 6.82 -7.37 5.87
CA LEU A 34 7.38 -6.57 6.96
C LEU A 34 7.56 -5.10 6.59
N ASN A 35 8.22 -4.81 5.48
CA ASN A 35 8.64 -3.45 5.15
C ASN A 35 7.43 -2.59 4.75
N GLU A 36 6.65 -3.06 3.80
CA GLU A 36 5.55 -2.30 3.21
C GLU A 36 4.41 -2.05 4.21
N PRO A 37 3.97 -3.02 5.04
CA PRO A 37 2.96 -2.75 6.07
C PRO A 37 3.47 -1.82 7.18
N ARG A 38 4.76 -1.89 7.53
CA ARG A 38 5.40 -0.94 8.47
C ARG A 38 5.32 0.47 7.91
N ASP A 39 5.74 0.66 6.67
CA ASP A 39 5.79 1.98 6.03
C ASP A 39 4.38 2.53 5.79
N ALA A 40 3.43 1.71 5.35
CA ALA A 40 2.04 2.10 5.21
C ALA A 40 1.40 2.51 6.56
N THR A 41 1.72 1.81 7.64
CA THR A 41 1.27 2.18 9.00
C THR A 41 1.87 3.53 9.42
N ALA A 42 3.15 3.75 9.16
CA ALA A 42 3.83 5.00 9.48
C ALA A 42 3.28 6.17 8.67
N VAL A 43 3.08 6.00 7.35
CA VAL A 43 2.48 7.01 6.47
C VAL A 43 1.06 7.34 6.90
N GLY A 44 0.21 6.33 7.13
CA GLY A 44 -1.18 6.56 7.55
C GLY A 44 -1.26 7.27 8.90
N THR A 45 -0.37 6.91 9.84
CA THR A 45 -0.25 7.59 11.13
C THR A 45 0.17 9.05 10.92
N TYR A 46 1.24 9.29 10.18
CA TYR A 46 1.70 10.64 9.87
C TYR A 46 0.61 11.49 9.21
N ALA A 47 -0.08 10.94 8.21
CA ALA A 47 -1.13 11.63 7.48
C ALA A 47 -2.26 12.09 8.41
N LEU A 48 -2.74 11.22 9.32
CA LEU A 48 -3.74 11.60 10.30
C LEU A 48 -3.23 12.62 11.32
N LEU A 49 -1.97 12.54 11.73
CA LEU A 49 -1.42 13.51 12.69
C LEU A 49 -1.14 14.88 12.04
N ALA A 50 -0.83 14.93 10.75
CA ALA A 50 -0.59 16.14 9.98
C ALA A 50 -1.90 16.83 9.54
N HIS A 51 -3.01 16.08 9.48
CA HIS A 51 -4.34 16.56 9.05
C HIS A 51 -5.36 16.32 10.20
N PRO A 52 -5.28 17.10 11.29
CA PRO A 52 -6.12 16.89 12.48
C PRO A 52 -7.62 16.96 12.19
N GLU A 53 -8.03 17.74 11.19
CA GLU A 53 -9.40 17.83 10.70
C GLU A 53 -9.90 16.48 10.14
N GLN A 54 -9.09 15.82 9.32
CA GLN A 54 -9.41 14.49 8.78
C GLN A 54 -9.27 13.40 9.83
N ARG A 55 -8.36 13.55 10.80
CA ARG A 55 -8.26 12.66 11.96
C ARG A 55 -9.51 12.69 12.84
N ALA A 56 -10.11 13.86 13.03
CA ALA A 56 -11.36 13.98 13.78
C ALA A 56 -12.52 13.23 13.10
N GLU A 57 -12.45 13.07 11.78
CA GLU A 57 -13.40 12.28 11.01
C GLU A 57 -13.10 10.77 11.03
N ALA A 58 -11.89 10.35 11.38
CA ALA A 58 -11.47 8.95 11.30
C ALA A 58 -12.20 8.07 12.33
N ASP A 59 -13.12 7.25 11.84
CA ASP A 59 -13.84 6.23 12.60
C ASP A 59 -13.45 4.80 12.15
N PRO A 60 -13.90 3.74 12.84
CA PRO A 60 -13.62 2.36 12.45
C PRO A 60 -13.95 2.02 10.98
N ALA A 61 -14.98 2.64 10.38
CA ALA A 61 -15.37 2.40 9.00
C ALA A 61 -14.46 3.15 8.01
N ARG A 62 -13.89 4.29 8.41
CA ARG A 62 -13.04 5.14 7.57
C ARG A 62 -11.57 4.78 7.57
N PHE A 63 -11.06 4.02 8.53
CA PHE A 63 -9.65 3.62 8.51
C PHE A 63 -9.25 2.80 7.26
N ALA A 64 -10.20 2.11 6.63
CA ALA A 64 -9.97 1.52 5.32
C ALA A 64 -9.64 2.58 4.25
N HIS A 65 -10.34 3.73 4.26
CA HIS A 65 -10.07 4.82 3.34
C HIS A 65 -8.76 5.54 3.67
N VAL A 66 -8.46 5.72 4.96
CA VAL A 66 -7.15 6.24 5.41
C VAL A 66 -6.03 5.39 4.82
N PHE A 67 -6.17 4.06 4.90
CA PHE A 67 -5.16 3.15 4.38
C PHE A 67 -4.99 3.27 2.85
N GLU A 68 -6.09 3.19 2.08
CA GLU A 68 -6.01 3.31 0.61
C GLU A 68 -5.44 4.68 0.19
N GLU A 69 -5.83 5.76 0.86
CA GLU A 69 -5.30 7.09 0.57
C GLU A 69 -3.83 7.22 0.98
N ALA A 70 -3.41 6.62 2.10
CA ALA A 70 -2.02 6.65 2.55
C ALA A 70 -1.09 5.97 1.54
N VAL A 71 -1.45 4.77 1.06
CA VAL A 71 -0.62 4.03 0.10
C VAL A 71 -0.70 4.60 -1.32
N ARG A 72 -1.78 5.31 -1.66
CA ARG A 72 -1.81 6.16 -2.88
C ARG A 72 -0.87 7.34 -2.71
N TRP A 73 -1.04 8.11 -1.64
CA TRP A 73 -0.38 9.39 -1.42
C TRP A 73 1.14 9.23 -1.31
N VAL A 74 1.60 8.25 -0.53
CA VAL A 74 3.01 7.86 -0.47
C VAL A 74 3.09 6.39 -0.80
N ALA A 75 3.18 6.10 -2.10
CA ALA A 75 3.43 4.73 -2.55
C ALA A 75 4.82 4.31 -2.09
N PRO A 76 4.98 3.14 -1.45
CA PRO A 76 6.29 2.65 -1.00
C PRO A 76 7.25 2.28 -2.16
N ILE A 77 6.90 2.58 -3.43
CA ILE A 77 7.64 2.16 -4.63
C ILE A 77 7.74 3.33 -5.67
N GLY A 78 8.97 3.83 -5.89
CA GLY A 78 9.46 4.35 -7.19
C GLY A 78 9.78 5.86 -7.37
N GLN A 79 10.68 6.19 -8.34
CA GLN A 79 10.96 7.51 -8.96
C GLN A 79 11.10 7.45 -10.51
N LEU A 80 10.62 8.51 -11.21
CA LEU A 80 10.21 8.71 -12.64
C LEU A 80 11.25 8.61 -13.78
N GLY A 81 10.74 8.37 -15.01
CA GLY A 81 11.44 8.51 -16.29
C GLY A 81 10.52 8.78 -17.50
N GLY A 82 11.09 9.30 -18.60
CA GLY A 82 10.46 9.46 -19.93
C GLY A 82 11.51 9.42 -21.03
N VAL A 83 11.60 8.31 -21.77
CA VAL A 83 12.61 8.08 -22.83
C VAL A 83 12.23 6.89 -23.73
N THR A 84 12.76 6.87 -24.96
CA THR A 84 12.67 5.71 -25.87
C THR A 84 13.55 4.57 -25.36
N LEU A 85 13.00 3.36 -25.27
CA LEU A 85 13.70 2.19 -24.73
C LEU A 85 14.18 1.26 -25.86
N PRO A 86 15.48 0.92 -25.91
CA PRO A 86 15.96 -0.14 -26.79
C PRO A 86 15.46 -1.52 -26.32
N ALA A 87 15.45 -2.51 -27.22
CA ALA A 87 15.14 -3.89 -26.86
C ALA A 87 16.08 -4.40 -25.76
N GLY A 88 15.52 -5.05 -24.74
CA GLY A 88 16.28 -5.52 -23.57
C GLY A 88 16.57 -4.46 -22.50
N ALA A 89 16.10 -3.23 -22.68
CA ALA A 89 16.19 -2.21 -21.63
C ALA A 89 15.41 -2.64 -20.38
N ARG A 90 16.00 -2.38 -19.21
CA ARG A 90 15.31 -2.53 -17.93
C ARG A 90 14.50 -1.27 -17.67
N LEU A 91 13.21 -1.45 -17.36
CA LEU A 91 12.30 -0.36 -17.03
C LEU A 91 12.01 -0.37 -15.53
N GLY A 92 12.26 0.75 -14.86
CA GLY A 92 11.66 1.01 -13.55
C GLY A 92 10.27 1.62 -13.76
N VAL A 93 9.23 0.95 -13.28
CA VAL A 93 7.86 1.51 -13.27
C VAL A 93 7.65 2.24 -11.95
N VAL A 94 7.06 3.42 -12.03
CA VAL A 94 7.04 4.39 -10.94
C VAL A 94 5.62 4.56 -10.46
N LEU A 95 5.20 3.59 -9.65
CA LEU A 95 3.83 3.48 -9.17
C LEU A 95 3.43 4.73 -8.36
N GLY A 96 4.36 5.31 -7.60
CA GLY A 96 4.15 6.59 -6.91
C GLY A 96 3.80 7.76 -7.83
N SER A 97 4.40 7.84 -9.02
CA SER A 97 4.07 8.89 -10.00
C SER A 97 2.68 8.68 -10.60
N ALA A 98 2.33 7.44 -10.94
CA ALA A 98 0.99 7.15 -11.45
C ALA A 98 -0.08 7.48 -10.41
N ASN A 99 0.22 7.25 -9.13
CA ASN A 99 -0.66 7.64 -8.02
C ASN A 99 -0.76 9.15 -7.79
N ARG A 100 0.10 9.94 -8.44
CA ARG A 100 0.09 11.41 -8.45
C ARG A 100 -0.34 12.00 -9.80
N ASP A 101 -0.79 11.19 -10.75
CA ASP A 101 -1.23 11.67 -12.07
C ASP A 101 -2.48 12.55 -11.96
N GLU A 102 -2.34 13.83 -12.29
CA GLU A 102 -3.40 14.85 -12.24
C GLU A 102 -4.54 14.60 -13.24
N THR A 103 -4.32 13.77 -14.27
CA THR A 103 -5.37 13.34 -15.20
C THR A 103 -6.28 12.27 -14.57
N VAL A 104 -5.80 11.59 -13.52
CA VAL A 104 -6.51 10.52 -12.81
C VAL A 104 -7.05 11.00 -11.46
N PHE A 105 -6.26 11.77 -10.71
CA PHE A 105 -6.56 12.22 -9.36
C PHE A 105 -6.57 13.75 -9.26
N ASP A 106 -7.71 14.33 -8.90
CA ASP A 106 -7.80 15.77 -8.61
C ASP A 106 -6.97 16.13 -7.37
N ALA A 107 -6.16 17.19 -7.42
CA ALA A 107 -5.23 17.56 -6.33
C ALA A 107 -4.40 16.35 -5.82
N PRO A 108 -3.58 15.73 -6.68
CA PRO A 108 -2.95 14.43 -6.41
C PRO A 108 -1.96 14.45 -5.23
N ASP A 109 -1.36 15.60 -4.95
CA ASP A 109 -0.38 15.80 -3.88
C ASP A 109 -1.02 15.99 -2.50
N THR A 110 -2.35 16.16 -2.45
CA THR A 110 -3.10 16.32 -1.21
C THR A 110 -3.56 14.96 -0.69
N PHE A 111 -3.35 14.72 0.61
CA PHE A 111 -3.96 13.61 1.33
C PHE A 111 -5.43 13.93 1.64
N ASP A 112 -6.35 13.07 1.20
CA ASP A 112 -7.79 13.23 1.44
C ASP A 112 -8.47 11.88 1.69
N ILE A 113 -8.89 11.61 2.93
CA ILE A 113 -9.61 10.38 3.31
C ILE A 113 -11.00 10.28 2.68
N ASN A 114 -11.53 11.40 2.19
CA ASN A 114 -12.83 11.50 1.54
C ASN A 114 -12.70 11.42 0.01
N ARG A 115 -11.47 11.27 -0.52
CA ARG A 115 -11.22 11.10 -1.95
C ARG A 115 -12.05 9.95 -2.48
N ARG A 116 -12.87 10.24 -3.49
CA ARG A 116 -13.63 9.21 -4.20
C ARG A 116 -12.65 8.19 -4.76
N THR A 117 -12.72 6.96 -4.25
CA THR A 117 -11.73 5.91 -4.50
C THR A 117 -11.68 5.61 -5.99
N ARG A 118 -10.57 6.00 -6.63
CA ARG A 118 -10.14 5.44 -7.91
C ARG A 118 -9.06 4.40 -7.64
N PRO A 119 -8.98 3.30 -8.40
CA PRO A 119 -7.93 2.32 -8.23
C PRO A 119 -6.55 2.99 -8.32
N HIS A 120 -5.75 2.87 -7.26
CA HIS A 120 -4.35 3.28 -7.25
C HIS A 120 -3.46 2.08 -7.57
N LEU A 121 -2.23 2.33 -7.99
CA LEU A 121 -1.26 1.29 -8.35
C LEU A 121 -0.29 0.94 -7.22
N ALA A 122 -0.58 1.29 -5.96
CA ALA A 122 0.26 0.91 -4.82
C ALA A 122 0.44 -0.61 -4.63
N PHE A 123 -0.48 -1.42 -5.17
CA PHE A 123 -0.43 -2.89 -5.18
C PHE A 123 -0.09 -3.47 -6.56
N ASP A 124 0.34 -2.62 -7.50
CA ASP A 124 0.53 -2.93 -8.92
C ASP A 124 -0.76 -3.48 -9.59
N GLY A 125 -0.63 -4.07 -10.78
CA GLY A 125 -1.70 -4.75 -11.51
C GLY A 125 -1.18 -5.94 -12.33
N GLY A 126 -2.10 -6.78 -12.82
CA GLY A 126 -1.77 -7.92 -13.67
C GLY A 126 -1.20 -9.12 -12.90
N PRO A 127 -0.36 -9.97 -13.54
CA PRO A 127 0.13 -11.23 -12.95
C PRO A 127 0.97 -11.06 -11.68
N HIS A 128 1.51 -9.86 -11.45
CA HIS A 128 2.31 -9.52 -10.27
C HIS A 128 1.54 -8.66 -9.26
N PHE A 129 0.20 -8.63 -9.36
CA PHE A 129 -0.64 -7.97 -8.37
C PHE A 129 -0.31 -8.48 -6.95
N CYS A 130 -0.14 -7.53 -6.02
CA CYS A 130 0.36 -7.84 -4.69
C CYS A 130 -0.48 -8.90 -3.99
N LEU A 131 0.15 -10.04 -3.67
CA LEU A 131 -0.47 -11.13 -2.91
C LEU A 131 -0.91 -10.67 -1.51
N GLY A 132 -0.16 -9.76 -0.91
CA GLY A 132 -0.42 -9.22 0.43
C GLY A 132 -1.54 -8.18 0.51
N THR A 133 -2.16 -7.79 -0.62
CA THR A 133 -3.14 -6.69 -0.67
C THR A 133 -4.23 -6.80 0.40
N TRP A 134 -4.89 -7.97 0.48
CA TRP A 134 -6.00 -8.18 1.42
C TRP A 134 -5.54 -8.23 2.86
N THR A 135 -4.39 -8.87 3.09
CA THR A 135 -3.76 -8.93 4.40
C THR A 135 -3.37 -7.53 4.88
N ALA A 136 -2.78 -6.70 4.02
CA ALA A 136 -2.40 -5.33 4.35
C ALA A 136 -3.62 -4.45 4.66
N ARG A 137 -4.70 -4.56 3.88
CA ARG A 137 -5.97 -3.86 4.15
C ARG A 137 -6.54 -4.21 5.52
N ALA A 138 -6.57 -5.50 5.85
CA ALA A 138 -7.04 -5.97 7.16
C ALA A 138 -6.09 -5.54 8.29
N GLN A 139 -4.81 -5.84 8.16
CA GLN A 139 -3.83 -5.58 9.22
C GLN A 139 -3.62 -4.09 9.43
N VAL A 140 -3.33 -3.31 8.40
CA VAL A 140 -3.01 -1.89 8.55
C VAL A 140 -4.28 -1.06 8.72
N GLY A 141 -5.21 -1.19 7.77
CA GLY A 141 -6.44 -0.41 7.73
C GLY A 141 -7.43 -0.75 8.84
N GLN A 142 -7.62 -2.02 9.18
CA GLN A 142 -8.66 -2.40 10.15
C GLN A 142 -8.11 -2.63 11.57
N VAL A 143 -6.81 -2.91 11.72
CA VAL A 143 -6.23 -3.25 13.03
C VAL A 143 -5.19 -2.22 13.49
N SER A 144 -4.11 -2.01 12.75
CA SER A 144 -2.95 -1.23 13.21
C SER A 144 -3.27 0.23 13.43
N LEU A 145 -3.77 0.95 12.41
CA LEU A 145 -4.12 2.37 12.51
C LEU A 145 -5.16 2.66 13.63
N PRO A 146 -6.32 1.98 13.67
CA PRO A 146 -7.29 2.19 14.74
C PRO A 146 -6.77 1.82 16.12
N THR A 147 -5.97 0.75 16.23
CA THR A 147 -5.38 0.34 17.52
C THR A 147 -4.37 1.34 18.03
N LEU A 148 -3.49 1.82 17.15
CA LEU A 148 -2.47 2.80 17.51
C LEU A 148 -3.10 4.09 18.04
N LEU A 149 -4.09 4.66 17.35
CA LEU A 149 -4.76 5.88 17.80
C LEU A 149 -5.61 5.68 19.06
N ARG A 150 -6.23 4.51 19.22
CA ARG A 150 -6.98 4.16 20.44
C ARG A 150 -6.06 4.01 21.65
N CYS A 151 -4.92 3.35 21.48
CA CYS A 151 -3.95 3.11 22.55
C CYS A 151 -3.13 4.35 22.89
N LEU A 152 -2.95 5.27 21.94
CA LEU A 152 -2.16 6.49 22.09
C LEU A 152 -3.00 7.73 21.73
N PRO A 153 -4.03 8.08 22.52
CA PRO A 153 -4.94 9.19 22.18
C PRO A 153 -4.23 10.55 22.10
N GLY A 154 -3.17 10.75 22.88
CA GLY A 154 -2.34 11.96 22.89
C GLY A 154 -1.22 11.99 21.85
N LEU A 155 -1.16 11.02 20.93
CA LEU A 155 -0.13 10.98 19.90
C LEU A 155 -0.21 12.24 19.01
N ARG A 156 0.94 12.89 18.81
CA ARG A 156 1.12 14.10 18.01
C ARG A 156 2.49 14.11 17.35
N LEU A 157 2.64 14.86 16.27
CA LEU A 157 3.95 15.13 15.68
C LEU A 157 4.79 15.99 16.63
N SER A 158 6.11 15.84 16.55
CA SER A 158 7.04 16.68 17.29
C SER A 158 7.18 18.03 16.61
N ASP A 159 7.06 19.12 17.36
CA ASP A 159 7.28 20.48 16.85
C ASP A 159 8.76 20.78 16.64
N SER A 160 9.65 20.07 17.36
CA SER A 160 11.09 20.31 17.35
C SER A 160 11.86 19.41 16.39
N GLU A 161 11.26 18.33 15.91
CA GLU A 161 11.89 17.37 15.02
C GLU A 161 11.01 17.10 13.79
N PRO A 162 11.43 17.55 12.59
CA PRO A 162 10.67 17.30 11.38
C PRO A 162 10.72 15.81 11.01
N VAL A 163 9.63 15.33 10.39
CA VAL A 163 9.56 13.97 9.87
C VAL A 163 10.62 13.77 8.80
N ARG A 164 11.38 12.67 8.94
CA ARG A 164 12.41 12.27 7.98
C ARG A 164 11.85 11.17 7.10
N TRP A 165 11.95 11.36 5.80
CA TRP A 165 11.54 10.38 4.80
C TRP A 165 12.75 9.59 4.33
N GLY A 166 12.67 8.27 4.38
CA GLY A 166 13.74 7.37 3.94
C GLY A 166 13.58 5.96 4.51
N GLY A 167 14.23 5.00 3.84
CA GLY A 167 14.39 3.61 4.27
C GLY A 167 15.86 3.23 4.23
#